data_AF-A0ABD6A4D4-F1
#
_entry.id   AF-A0ABD6A4D4-F1
#
_cell.length_a   1.000
_cell.length_b   1.000
_cell.length_c   1.000
_cell.angle_alpha   90.00
_cell.angle_beta   90.00
_cell.angle_gamma   90.00
#
_symmetry.space_group_name_H-M   'P 1'
#
loop_
_entity.id
_entity.type
_entity.pdbx_description
1 polymer ?
#
loop_
_entity_poly.entity_id
_entity_poly.type
_entity_poly.pdbx_seq_one_letter_code
_entity_poly.pdbx_strand_id
1 'polypeptide(L)' 'MSLLGFVLTRTILVAAAMLAFLFLVNGAYALSAMFVLSLAIYAYLLYWGDVPIEQRIV' A
#
# COMPACT_ATOMS: atom_id res chain seq x y z
N MET A 1 -13.51 2.78 -12.28
CA MET A 1 -12.49 1.70 -12.30
C MET A 1 -13.08 0.48 -13.02
N SER A 2 -12.35 -0.12 -13.96
CA SER A 2 -12.76 -1.41 -14.56
C SER A 2 -12.66 -2.53 -13.53
N LEU A 3 -13.45 -3.60 -13.67
CA LEU A 3 -13.44 -4.76 -12.77
C LEU A 3 -12.03 -5.36 -12.63
N LEU A 4 -11.29 -5.41 -13.73
CA LEU A 4 -9.91 -5.87 -13.79
C LEU A 4 -8.96 -4.98 -12.96
N GLY A 5 -9.12 -3.65 -13.04
CA GLY A 5 -8.34 -2.72 -12.23
C GLY A 5 -8.56 -2.91 -10.73
N PHE A 6 -9.82 -3.09 -10.31
CA PHE A 6 -10.15 -3.35 -8.89
C PHE A 6 -9.54 -4.65 -8.37
N VAL A 7 -9.66 -5.74 -9.14
CA VAL A 7 -9.11 -7.05 -8.76
C VAL A 7 -7.57 -7.02 -8.69
N LEU A 8 -6.92 -6.36 -9.64
CA LEU A 8 -5.46 -6.21 -9.65
C LEU A 8 -4.97 -5.40 -8.45
N THR A 9 -5.56 -4.23 -8.19
CA THR A 9 -5.20 -3.39 -7.04
C THR A 9 -5.33 -4.17 -5.72
N ARG A 10 -6.43 -4.91 -5.54
CA ARG A 10 -6.65 -5.71 -4.34
C ARG A 10 -5.63 -6.85 -4.20
N THR A 11 -5.32 -7.53 -5.31
CA THR A 11 -4.33 -8.62 -5.33
C THR A 11 -2.93 -8.11 -4.97
N ILE A 12 -2.53 -6.95 -5.51
CA ILE A 12 -1.23 -6.32 -5.23
C ILE A 12 -1.13 -5.92 -3.75
N LEU A 13 -2.18 -5.31 -3.19
CA LEU A 13 -2.25 -4.94 -1.78
C LEU A 13 -2.07 -6.14 -0.85
N VAL A 14 -2.79 -7.23 -1.14
CA VAL A 14 -2.70 -8.47 -0.34
C VAL A 14 -1.31 -9.09 -0.46
N ALA A 15 -0.74 -9.15 -1.66
CA ALA A 15 0.61 -9.70 -1.87
C ALA A 15 1.68 -8.90 -1.11
N ALA A 16 1.61 -7.57 -1.14
CA ALA A 16 2.52 -6.70 -0.39
C ALA A 16 2.40 -6.91 1.14
N ALA A 17 1.18 -7.11 1.64
CA ALA A 17 0.94 -7.36 3.06
C ALA A 17 1.49 -8.74 3.48
N MET A 18 1.32 -9.76 2.64
CA MET A 18 1.87 -11.09 2.88
C MET A 18 3.41 -11.07 2.87
N LEU A 19 4.03 -10.31 1.97
CA LEU A 19 5.49 -10.14 1.95
C LEU A 19 6.00 -9.42 3.20
N ALA A 20 5.33 -8.36 3.64
CA ALA A 20 5.67 -7.67 4.88
C ALA A 20 5.65 -8.61 6.08
N PHE A 21 4.60 -9.44 6.17
CA PHE A 21 4.45 -10.43 7.25
C PHE A 21 5.51 -11.54 7.15
N LEU A 22 5.80 -12.03 5.95
CA LEU A 22 6.85 -13.03 5.74
C LEU A 22 8.21 -12.51 6.22
N PHE A 23 8.61 -11.31 5.83
CA PHE A 23 9.87 -10.71 6.27
C PHE A 23 9.90 -10.45 7.77
N LEU A 24 8.76 -10.07 8.37
CA LEU A 24 8.64 -9.90 9.81
C LEU A 24 8.94 -11.21 10.56
N VAL A 25 8.31 -12.31 10.16
CA VAL A 25 8.48 -13.63 10.79
C VAL A 25 9.91 -14.16 10.62
N ASN A 26 10.56 -13.84 9.50
CA ASN A 26 11.96 -14.22 9.25
C ASN A 26 12.98 -13.28 9.94
N GLY A 27 12.55 -12.29 10.72
CA GLY A 27 13.43 -11.35 11.41
C GLY A 27 14.07 -10.30 10.50
N ALA A 28 13.65 -10.19 9.24
CA ALA A 28 14.10 -9.19 8.29
C ALA A 28 13.31 -7.88 8.44
N TYR A 29 13.46 -7.23 9.60
CA TYR A 29 12.64 -6.08 10.00
C TYR A 29 12.74 -4.88 9.04
N ALA A 30 13.92 -4.61 8.48
CA ALA A 30 14.11 -3.51 7.53
C ALA A 30 13.27 -3.71 6.26
N LEU A 31 13.27 -4.92 5.70
CA LEU A 31 12.47 -5.26 4.52
C LEU A 31 10.97 -5.22 4.83
N SER A 32 10.57 -5.76 5.99
CA SER A 32 9.17 -5.69 6.44
C SER A 32 8.70 -4.24 6.55
N ALA A 33 9.49 -3.37 7.17
CA ALA A 33 9.16 -1.95 7.31
C ALA A 33 9.05 -1.24 5.95
N MET A 34 9.91 -1.55 4.97
CA MET A 34 9.81 -0.99 3.62
C MET A 34 8.49 -1.38 2.93
N PHE A 35 8.06 -2.63 3.05
CA PHE A 35 6.77 -3.08 2.51
C PHE A 35 5.59 -2.42 3.21
N VAL A 36 5.62 -2.30 4.54
CA VAL A 36 4.57 -1.61 5.32
C VAL A 36 4.48 -0.13 4.92
N LEU A 37 5.61 0.56 4.80
CA LEU A 37 5.65 1.96 4.37
C LEU A 37 5.10 2.12 2.95
N SER A 38 5.47 1.22 2.04
CA SER A 38 4.97 1.23 0.66
C SER A 38 3.45 1.04 0.60
N LEU A 39 2.92 0.14 1.44
CA LEU A 39 1.47 -0.07 1.63
C LEU A 39 0.77 1.19 2.14
N ALA A 40 1.35 1.87 3.14
CA ALA A 40 0.80 3.10 3.69
C ALA A 40 0.77 4.22 2.65
N ILE A 41 1.86 4.41 1.89
CA ILE A 41 1.93 5.37 0.78
C ILE A 41 0.88 5.04 -0.28
N TYR A 42 0.77 3.79 -0.68
CA TYR A 42 -0.21 3.38 -1.68
C TYR A 42 -1.65 3.61 -1.22
N ALA A 43 -1.98 3.27 0.03
CA ALA A 43 -3.31 3.52 0.60
C ALA A 43 -3.61 5.03 0.67
N TYR A 44 -2.61 5.84 1.03
CA TYR A 44 -2.72 7.30 1.02
C TYR A 44 -3.00 7.83 -0.39
N LEU A 45 -2.24 7.37 -1.39
CA LEU A 45 -2.44 7.78 -2.78
C LEU A 45 -3.78 7.28 -3.34
N LEU A 46 -4.24 6.10 -2.95
CA LEU A 46 -5.55 5.59 -3.37
C LEU A 46 -6.69 6.47 -2.83
N TYR A 47 -6.57 6.96 -1.60
CA TYR A 47 -7.61 7.75 -0.96
C TYR A 47 -7.56 9.23 -1.35
N TRP A 48 -6.35 9.81 -1.37
CA TRP A 48 -6.14 11.25 -1.53
C TRP A 48 -5.54 11.63 -2.89
N GLY A 49 -5.05 10.68 -3.69
CA GLY A 49 -4.24 10.95 -4.89
C GLY A 49 -4.85 11.95 -5.86
N ASP A 50 -6.17 11.92 -6.01
CA ASP A 50 -6.92 12.78 -6.94
C ASP A 50 -7.27 14.16 -6.35
N VAL A 51 -7.12 14.35 -5.05
CA VAL A 51 -7.46 15.61 -4.37
C VAL A 51 -6.26 16.56 -4.45
N PRO A 52 -6.39 17.82 -4.89
CA PRO A 52 -5.29 18.79 -4.85
C PRO A 52 -4.74 18.94 -3.41
N ILE A 53 -3.42 19.02 -3.24
CA ILE A 53 -2.76 19.09 -1.91
C ILE A 53 -3.32 20.24 -1.07
N GLU A 54 -3.65 21.36 -1.71
CA GLU A 54 -4.24 22.57 -1.11
C GLU A 54 -5.55 22.29 -0.35
N GLN A 55 -6.33 21.29 -0.79
CA GLN A 55 -7.61 20.92 -0.17
C GLN A 55 -7.47 19.85 0.92
N ARG A 56 -6.26 19.30 1.11
CA ARG A 56 -5.98 18.23 2.10
C ARG A 56 -5.49 18.78 3.46
N ILE A 57 -5.03 20.03 3.48
CA ILE A 57 -4.36 20.67 4.64
C ILE A 57 -5.32 21.58 5.43
N VAL A 58 -6.52 21.86 4.88
CA VAL A 58 -7.57 22.67 5.51
C VAL A 58 -8.38 21.88 6.53
#